data_AF-A0A1X3RQ36-F1
#
_entry.id   AF-A0A1X3RQ36-F1
#
_cell.length_a   1.000
_cell.length_b   1.000
_cell.length_c   1.000
_cell.angle_alpha   90.00
_cell.angle_beta   90.00
_cell.angle_gamma   90.00
#
_symmetry.space_group_name_H-M   'P 1'
#
loop_
_entity.id
_entity.type
_entity.pdbx_description
1 polymer ?
#
loop_
_entity_poly.entity_id
_entity_poly.type
_entity_poly.pdbx_seq_one_letter_code
_entity_poly.pdbx_strand_id
1 'polypeptide(L)'
;QRMNVSASNLANADSVTGPDGEPYRAKQVVFKVAAPDGQAIGGVQVDDVVEDTSPDKLVYQPGNPLADERGYVRMPNVDVTAEMVNSISASRSYQANVEVLNTAKSLMQKTLTLGQ
;
A
#
# COMPACT_ATOMS: atom_id res chain seq x y z
N GLN A 1 3.72 -6.19 2.76
CA GLN A 1 2.81 -6.10 1.60
C GLN A 1 2.22 -4.70 1.43
N ARG A 2 1.56 -4.11 2.45
CA ARG A 2 1.08 -2.71 2.41
C ARG A 2 2.13 -1.70 1.97
N MET A 3 3.34 -1.77 2.53
CA MET A 3 4.45 -0.88 2.17
C MET A 3 4.78 -0.94 0.66
N ASN A 4 4.78 -2.13 0.07
CA ASN A 4 5.12 -2.29 -1.35
C ASN A 4 4.03 -1.74 -2.26
N VAL A 5 2.75 -1.91 -1.88
CA VAL A 5 1.61 -1.37 -2.62
C VAL A 5 1.60 0.15 -2.57
N SER A 6 1.79 0.75 -1.39
CA SER A 6 1.89 2.21 -1.26
C SER A 6 3.10 2.81 -1.96
N ALA A 7 4.25 2.12 -1.93
CA ALA A 7 5.43 2.55 -2.69
C ALA A 7 5.19 2.49 -4.20
N SER A 8 4.50 1.45 -4.69
CA SER A 8 4.13 1.33 -6.09
C SER A 8 3.15 2.43 -6.52
N ASN A 9 2.12 2.71 -5.71
CA ASN A 9 1.16 3.77 -5.98
C ASN A 9 1.86 5.14 -6.03
N LEU A 10 2.73 5.43 -5.05
CA LEU A 10 3.49 6.68 -5.01
C LEU A 10 4.44 6.82 -6.20
N ALA A 11 5.13 5.75 -6.61
CA ALA A 11 6.04 5.76 -7.74
C ALA A 11 5.33 6.02 -9.08
N ASN A 12 4.05 5.65 -9.19
CA ASN A 12 3.26 5.81 -10.41
C ASN A 12 2.21 6.93 -10.30
N ALA A 13 2.23 7.74 -9.24
CA ALA A 13 1.24 8.80 -9.00
C ALA A 13 1.20 9.85 -10.11
N ASP A 14 2.33 10.09 -10.77
CA ASP A 14 2.47 11.02 -11.89
C ASP A 14 2.50 10.32 -13.27
N SER A 15 2.24 9.01 -13.30
CA SER A 15 2.33 8.21 -14.53
C SER A 15 1.06 8.34 -15.38
N VAL A 16 1.09 9.33 -16.27
CA VAL A 16 0.00 9.66 -17.22
C VAL A 16 -0.11 8.70 -18.41
N THR A 17 0.85 7.78 -18.59
CA THR A 17 0.83 6.79 -19.67
C THR A 17 1.47 5.49 -19.21
N GLY A 18 0.64 4.45 -19.06
CA GLY A 18 1.08 3.08 -18.87
C GLY A 18 1.46 2.39 -20.19
N PRO A 19 1.95 1.13 -20.13
CA PRO A 19 2.28 0.33 -21.31
C PRO A 19 1.12 0.17 -22.30
N ASP A 20 -0.11 0.25 -21.79
CA ASP A 20 -1.35 0.06 -22.54
C ASP A 20 -1.95 1.39 -23.04
N GLY A 21 -1.26 2.52 -22.84
CA GLY A 21 -1.73 3.86 -23.21
C GLY A 21 -2.66 4.51 -22.18
N GLU A 22 -3.07 3.78 -21.15
CA GLU A 22 -3.96 4.24 -20.08
C GLU A 22 -3.18 4.69 -18.83
N PRO A 23 -3.71 5.64 -18.03
CA PRO A 23 -3.08 6.07 -16.78
C PRO A 23 -2.98 4.94 -15.75
N TYR A 24 -2.01 5.04 -14.84
CA TYR A 24 -1.88 4.08 -13.74
C TYR A 24 -3.11 4.11 -12.81
N ARG A 25 -3.61 2.92 -12.42
CA ARG A 25 -4.65 2.77 -11.40
C ARG A 25 -4.05 2.40 -10.06
N ALA A 26 -4.45 3.12 -9.01
CA ALA A 26 -4.04 2.84 -7.64
C ALA A 26 -4.42 1.41 -7.24
N LYS A 27 -3.52 0.71 -6.56
CA LYS A 27 -3.78 -0.64 -6.03
C LYS A 27 -4.10 -0.57 -4.55
N GLN A 28 -5.12 -1.30 -4.10
CA GLN A 28 -5.54 -1.36 -2.71
C GLN A 28 -5.45 -2.79 -2.18
N VAL A 29 -5.06 -2.92 -0.91
CA VAL A 29 -4.96 -4.23 -0.25
C VAL A 29 -6.26 -4.50 0.50
N VAL A 30 -6.96 -5.58 0.16
CA VAL A 30 -8.16 -6.04 0.86
C VAL A 30 -7.75 -6.96 2.01
N PHE A 31 -8.26 -6.67 3.19
CA PHE A 31 -8.05 -7.49 4.38
C PHE A 31 -9.29 -8.33 4.65
N LYS A 32 -9.09 -9.62 4.94
CA LYS A 32 -10.11 -10.45 5.56
C LYS A 32 -9.76 -10.70 7.02
N VAL A 33 -10.79 -10.75 7.86
CA VAL A 33 -10.65 -11.14 9.27
C VAL A 33 -10.45 -12.65 9.32
N ALA A 34 -9.26 -13.08 9.75
CA ALA A 34 -8.98 -14.47 10.05
C ALA A 34 -9.29 -14.68 11.54
N ALA A 35 -10.58 -14.88 11.84
CA ALA A 35 -11.03 -15.27 13.16
C ALA A 35 -11.54 -16.73 13.15
N PRO A 36 -11.18 -17.56 14.14
CA PRO A 36 -11.82 -18.86 14.35
C PRO A 36 -13.32 -18.70 14.60
N ASP A 37 -14.11 -19.69 14.17
CA ASP A 37 -15.57 -19.70 14.38
C ASP A 37 -15.92 -19.44 15.85
N GLY A 38 -16.65 -18.34 16.10
CA GLY A 38 -17.12 -17.95 17.43
C GLY A 38 -16.31 -16.85 18.14
N GLN A 39 -15.22 -16.34 17.55
CA GLN A 39 -14.43 -15.26 18.15
C GLN A 39 -14.49 -13.99 17.30
N ALA A 40 -15.00 -12.88 17.87
CA ALA A 40 -15.12 -11.60 17.16
C ALA A 40 -13.77 -10.88 16.95
N ILE A 41 -12.68 -11.42 17.50
CA ILE A 41 -11.35 -10.83 17.48
C ILE A 41 -10.38 -11.86 16.89
N GLY A 42 -9.94 -11.59 15.67
CA GLY A 42 -8.96 -12.38 14.93
C GLY A 42 -8.02 -11.46 14.17
N GLY A 43 -6.85 -11.96 13.81
CA GLY A 43 -5.89 -11.20 13.02
C GLY A 43 -6.47 -10.81 11.66
N VAL A 44 -5.95 -9.75 11.06
CA VAL A 44 -6.25 -9.42 9.66
C VAL A 44 -5.23 -10.11 8.76
N GLN A 45 -5.71 -10.85 7.77
CA GLN A 45 -4.87 -11.45 6.75
C GLN A 45 -5.10 -10.73 5.42
N VAL A 46 -4.04 -10.58 4.63
CA VAL A 46 -4.14 -10.02 3.27
C VAL A 46 -4.86 -11.05 2.41
N ASP A 47 -5.99 -10.66 1.84
CA ASP A 47 -6.81 -11.53 1.01
C ASP A 47 -6.49 -11.31 -0.47
N ASP A 48 -6.46 -10.06 -0.93
CA ASP A 48 -6.13 -9.74 -2.32
C ASP A 48 -5.62 -8.30 -2.50
N VAL A 49 -5.00 -8.01 -3.65
CA VAL A 49 -4.63 -6.66 -4.09
C VAL A 49 -5.48 -6.29 -5.30
N VAL A 50 -6.46 -5.42 -5.10
CA VAL A 50 -7.42 -5.00 -6.14
C VAL A 50 -7.05 -3.62 -6.69
N GLU A 51 -7.41 -3.36 -7.94
CA GLU A 51 -7.29 -2.02 -8.52
C GLU A 51 -8.45 -1.13 -8.09
N ASP A 52 -8.16 0.13 -7.84
CA ASP A 52 -9.15 1.13 -7.46
C ASP A 52 -10.07 1.44 -8.64
N THR A 53 -11.38 1.27 -8.44
CA THR A 53 -12.42 1.53 -9.43
C THR A 53 -12.79 3.01 -9.54
N SER A 54 -12.22 3.88 -8.71
CA SER A 54 -12.47 5.32 -8.73
C SER A 54 -12.06 5.94 -10.07
N PRO A 55 -12.82 6.93 -10.58
CA PRO A 55 -12.51 7.56 -11.86
C PRO A 55 -11.15 8.27 -11.82
N ASP A 56 -10.48 8.27 -12.97
CA ASP A 56 -9.20 8.97 -13.17
C ASP A 56 -9.36 10.48 -12.95
N LYS A 57 -8.29 11.14 -12.51
CA LYS A 57 -8.31 12.58 -12.28
C LYS A 57 -8.07 13.33 -13.58
N LEU A 58 -9.06 14.09 -14.05
CA LEU A 58 -8.90 14.95 -15.23
C LEU A 58 -8.23 16.27 -14.86
N VAL A 59 -7.11 16.59 -15.52
CA VAL A 59 -6.38 17.85 -15.30
C VAL A 59 -6.26 18.61 -16.61
N TYR A 60 -6.70 19.87 -16.60
CA TYR A 60 -6.65 20.73 -17.78
C TYR A 60 -5.20 21.19 -18.06
N GLN A 61 -4.63 20.71 -19.16
CA GLN A 61 -3.30 21.03 -19.68
C GLN A 61 -3.32 21.10 -21.22
N PRO A 62 -3.80 22.21 -21.81
CA PRO A 62 -4.05 22.32 -23.25
C PRO A 62 -2.79 22.30 -24.15
N GLY A 63 -1.58 22.31 -23.57
CA GLY A 63 -0.31 22.18 -24.29
C GLY A 63 0.36 20.81 -24.13
N ASN A 64 -0.28 19.86 -23.44
CA ASN A 64 0.30 18.55 -23.19
C ASN A 64 0.03 17.61 -24.38
N PRO A 65 1.03 16.89 -24.91
CA PRO A 65 0.85 15.92 -26.00
C PRO A 65 -0.16 14.80 -25.70
N LEU A 66 -0.44 14.55 -24.42
CA LEU A 66 -1.36 13.54 -23.92
C LEU A 66 -2.74 14.11 -23.56
N ALA A 67 -3.00 15.37 -23.89
CA ALA A 67 -4.30 15.99 -23.67
C ALA A 67 -5.31 15.54 -24.74
N ASP A 68 -6.57 15.39 -24.33
CA ASP A 68 -7.69 15.17 -25.24
C ASP A 68 -7.98 16.41 -26.11
N GLU A 69 -8.94 16.30 -27.02
CA GLU A 69 -9.39 17.39 -27.90
C GLU A 69 -9.84 18.66 -27.14
N ARG A 70 -10.15 18.51 -25.86
CA ARG A 70 -10.62 19.58 -24.97
C ARG A 70 -9.50 20.13 -24.08
N GLY A 71 -8.27 19.61 -24.19
CA GLY A 71 -7.11 20.04 -23.42
C GLY A 71 -6.98 19.38 -22.05
N TYR A 72 -7.65 18.26 -21.78
CA TYR A 72 -7.58 17.54 -20.51
C TYR A 72 -6.67 16.31 -20.60
N VAL A 73 -5.83 16.13 -19.57
CA VAL A 73 -4.98 14.96 -19.38
C VAL A 73 -5.62 14.07 -18.32
N ARG A 74 -5.73 12.78 -18.61
CA ARG A 74 -6.16 11.77 -17.63
C ARG A 74 -4.96 11.42 -16.74
N MET A 75 -5.05 11.74 -15.47
CA MET A 75 -4.04 11.41 -14.46
C MET A 75 -4.49 10.24 -13.59
N PRO A 76 -3.54 9.47 -13.03
CA PRO A 76 -3.83 8.43 -12.06
C PRO A 76 -4.76 8.88 -10.93
N ASN A 77 -5.61 7.96 -10.46
CA ASN A 77 -6.49 8.16 -9.31
C ASN A 77 -5.76 8.01 -7.95
N VAL A 78 -4.44 8.21 -7.92
CA VAL A 78 -3.61 8.04 -6.72
C VAL A 78 -3.69 9.29 -5.83
N ASP A 79 -4.09 9.10 -4.57
CA ASP A 79 -3.95 10.13 -3.54
C ASP A 79 -2.60 9.97 -2.83
N VAL A 80 -1.66 10.83 -3.22
CA VAL A 80 -0.29 10.90 -2.67
C VAL A 80 -0.31 11.09 -1.14
N THR A 81 -1.28 11.85 -0.61
CA THR A 81 -1.37 12.13 0.83
C THR A 81 -1.79 10.88 1.59
N ALA A 82 -2.82 10.19 1.10
CA ALA A 82 -3.25 8.92 1.67
C ALA A 82 -2.14 7.85 1.59
N GLU A 83 -1.40 7.79 0.48
CA GLU A 83 -0.32 6.82 0.30
C GLU A 83 0.89 7.10 1.19
N MET A 84 1.24 8.36 1.42
CA MET A 84 2.26 8.73 2.39
C MET A 84 1.88 8.29 3.81
N VAL A 85 0.62 8.50 4.21
CA VAL A 85 0.11 8.04 5.52
C VAL A 85 0.16 6.51 5.62
N ASN A 86 -0.28 5.80 4.59
CA ASN A 86 -0.21 4.35 4.53
C ASN A 86 1.24 3.84 4.64
N SER A 87 2.18 4.49 3.96
CA SER A 87 3.61 4.15 4.02
C SER A 87 4.18 4.35 5.44
N ILE A 88 3.86 5.47 6.10
CA ILE A 88 4.28 5.72 7.48
C ILE A 88 3.71 4.66 8.44
N SER A 89 2.41 4.35 8.32
CA SER A 89 1.75 3.33 9.12
C SER A 89 2.38 1.94 8.93
N ALA A 90 2.67 1.58 7.67
CA ALA A 90 3.31 0.31 7.34
C ALA A 90 4.75 0.23 7.87
N SER A 91 5.52 1.32 7.76
CA SER A 91 6.89 1.41 8.29
C SER A 91 6.94 1.24 9.81
N ARG A 92 6.06 1.93 10.55
CA ARG A 92 5.95 1.77 12.01
C ARG A 92 5.55 0.36 12.42
N SER A 93 4.63 -0.26 11.69
CA SER A 93 4.22 -1.65 11.94
C SER A 93 5.39 -2.62 11.72
N TYR A 94 6.18 -2.40 10.67
CA TYR A 94 7.38 -3.19 10.41
C TYR A 94 8.42 -3.02 11.51
N GLN A 95 8.69 -1.78 11.93
CA GLN A 95 9.60 -1.48 13.04
C GLN A 95 9.17 -2.19 14.34
N ALA A 96 7.89 -2.09 14.70
CA ALA A 96 7.35 -2.76 15.88
C ALA A 96 7.50 -4.29 15.80
N ASN A 97 7.23 -4.88 14.64
CA ASN A 97 7.40 -6.33 14.44
C ASN A 97 8.87 -6.75 14.59
N VAL A 98 9.81 -5.98 14.05
CA VAL A 98 11.25 -6.24 14.20
C VAL A 98 11.67 -6.13 15.66
N GLU A 99 11.15 -5.15 16.41
CA GLU A 99 11.43 -4.98 17.84
C GLU A 99 10.91 -6.17 18.68
N VAL A 100 9.70 -6.65 18.40
CA VAL A 100 9.14 -7.85 19.04
C VAL A 100 10.00 -9.07 18.77
N LEU A 101 10.44 -9.28 17.52
CA LEU A 101 11.33 -10.39 17.17
C LEU A 101 12.69 -10.31 17.86
N ASN A 102 13.27 -9.11 17.96
CA ASN A 102 14.52 -8.90 18.69
C ASN A 102 14.36 -9.16 20.18
N THR A 103 13.23 -8.75 20.77
CA THR A 103 12.89 -9.01 22.17
C THR A 103 12.74 -10.52 22.41
N ALA A 104 12.00 -11.21 21.55
CA ALA A 104 11.84 -12.66 21.61
C ALA A 104 13.19 -13.39 21.50
N LYS A 105 14.06 -12.96 20.57
CA LYS A 105 15.42 -13.49 20.44
C LYS A 105 16.25 -13.29 21.71
N SER A 106 16.19 -12.11 22.31
CA SER A 106 16.89 -11.81 23.56
C SER A 106 16.41 -12.69 24.71
N LEU A 107 15.09 -12.87 24.84
CA LEU A 107 14.50 -13.76 25.85
C LEU A 107 14.95 -15.21 25.63
N MET A 108 14.90 -15.72 24.40
CA MET A 108 15.36 -17.07 24.06
C MET A 108 16.84 -17.29 24.42
N GLN A 109 17.71 -16.32 24.12
CA GLN A 109 19.13 -16.40 24.48
C GLN A 109 19.34 -16.45 25.99
N LYS A 110 18.62 -15.62 26.76
CA LYS A 110 18.68 -15.64 28.22
C LYS A 110 18.21 -16.98 28.79
N THR A 111 17.10 -17.53 28.27
CA THR A 111 16.61 -18.84 28.68
C THR A 111 17.64 -19.95 28.42
N LEU A 112 18.33 -19.91 27.27
CA LEU A 112 19.37 -20.88 26.97
C LEU A 112 20.55 -20.81 27.94
N THR A 113 20.96 -19.60 28.36
CA THR A 113 22.03 -19.41 29.35
C THR A 113 21.63 -19.79 30.78
N LEU A 114 20.33 -19.81 31.11
CA LEU A 114 19.82 -20.27 32.40
C LEU A 114 19.82 -21.80 32.55
N GLY A 115 19.89 -22.54 31.45
CA GLY A 115 19.93 -24.00 31.43
C GLY A 115 21.34 -24.61 31.43
N GLN A 116 22.39 -23.78 31.48
CA GLN A 116 23.79 -24.18 31.71
C GLN A 116 24.14 -24.00 33.19
#